data_AF-A0A813C8X4-F1
#
_entry.id   AF-A0A813C8X4-F1
#
_cell.length_a   1.000
_cell.length_b   1.000
_cell.length_c   1.000
_cell.angle_alpha   90.00
_cell.angle_beta   90.00
_cell.angle_gamma   90.00
#
_symmetry.space_group_name_H-M   'P 1'
#
loop_
_entity.id
_entity.type
_entity.pdbx_description
1 polymer ?
#
loop_
_entity_poly.entity_id
_entity_poly.type
_entity_poly.pdbx_seq_one_letter_code
_entity_poly.pdbx_strand_id
1 'polypeptide(L)'
;MDFLRQNLQTWLTLQNTHFFIRPLLRTLIFLDLDGFPSQHWEALVRLQPRAIVETSPGNLQAWFTLDTTSSGPTAVYVTKELAKALGGDPGSTAMGQQGRLPGSINVKPGRGNHKATMLMADLQCLNEKEFLAVTAAPKLAVVGDSVVRAPAKPVFKAAKPDDKSAADWKAACSFFEGNPQATVSDAKAALQ
;
A
#
# COMPACT_ATOMS: atom_id res chain seq x y z
N MET A 1 24.50 -20.96 0.33
CA MET A 1 23.24 -20.80 1.08
C MET A 1 23.48 -20.79 2.60
N ASP A 2 24.51 -21.46 3.13
CA ASP A 2 24.68 -21.64 4.59
C ASP A 2 25.10 -20.41 5.39
N PHE A 3 25.98 -19.55 4.85
CA PHE A 3 26.46 -18.36 5.58
C PHE A 3 25.32 -17.39 5.97
N LEU A 4 24.37 -17.19 5.05
CA LEU A 4 23.25 -16.26 5.23
C LEU A 4 22.29 -16.78 6.30
N ARG A 5 22.00 -18.09 6.30
CA ARG A 5 21.15 -18.73 7.30
C ARG A 5 21.81 -18.76 8.68
N GLN A 6 23.12 -19.03 8.75
CA GLN A 6 23.90 -19.05 10.00
C GLN A 6 23.90 -17.69 10.71
N ASN A 7 23.94 -16.59 9.95
CA ASN A 7 24.02 -15.23 10.50
C ASN A 7 22.67 -14.49 10.54
N LEU A 8 21.60 -15.10 10.04
CA LEU A 8 20.29 -14.45 9.92
C LEU A 8 19.80 -13.92 11.28
N GLN A 9 19.91 -14.72 12.33
CA GLN A 9 19.45 -14.29 13.66
C GLN A 9 20.24 -13.07 14.16
N THR A 10 21.57 -13.10 14.02
CA THR A 10 22.44 -11.96 14.36
C THR A 10 22.01 -10.71 13.61
N TRP A 11 21.80 -10.80 12.30
CA TRP A 11 21.34 -9.69 11.48
C TRP A 11 19.99 -9.16 11.93
N LEU A 12 19.00 -10.03 12.18
CA LEU A 12 17.69 -9.64 12.68
C LEU A 12 17.74 -8.92 14.04
N THR A 13 18.77 -9.18 14.85
CA THR A 13 18.98 -8.53 16.17
C THR A 13 19.83 -7.25 16.13
N LEU A 14 20.43 -6.90 14.98
CA LEU A 14 21.21 -5.66 14.85
C LEU A 14 20.29 -4.45 15.09
N GLN A 15 20.56 -3.75 16.18
CA GLN A 15 19.82 -2.55 16.55
C GLN A 15 20.06 -1.46 15.51
N ASN A 16 19.02 -0.64 15.27
CA ASN A 16 19.05 0.49 14.35
C ASN A 16 19.22 0.16 12.85
N THR A 17 18.93 -1.08 12.42
CA THR A 17 18.89 -1.45 11.00
C THR A 17 17.51 -1.92 10.59
N HIS A 18 17.02 -1.46 9.43
CA HIS A 18 15.82 -2.01 8.82
C HIS A 18 16.13 -3.23 7.95
N PHE A 19 15.40 -4.31 8.14
CA PHE A 19 15.42 -5.46 7.22
C PHE A 19 14.11 -5.53 6.46
N PHE A 20 14.25 -5.54 5.14
CA PHE A 20 13.14 -5.72 4.22
C PHE A 20 13.36 -7.01 3.44
N ILE A 21 12.27 -7.57 2.94
CA ILE A 21 12.26 -8.75 2.09
C ILE A 21 11.27 -8.55 0.96
N ARG A 22 11.59 -9.16 -0.19
CA ARG A 22 10.67 -9.30 -1.30
C ARG A 22 10.92 -10.63 -2.00
N PRO A 23 9.93 -11.54 -2.04
CA PRO A 23 9.96 -12.69 -2.93
C PRO A 23 10.10 -12.26 -4.39
N LEU A 24 10.98 -12.91 -5.15
CA LEU A 24 11.17 -12.64 -6.58
C LEU A 24 10.12 -13.35 -7.44
N LEU A 25 8.85 -13.15 -7.11
CA LEU A 25 7.71 -13.71 -7.83
C LEU A 25 7.04 -12.63 -8.67
N ARG A 26 6.86 -12.89 -9.96
CA ARG A 26 6.15 -11.95 -10.86
C ARG A 26 4.66 -11.81 -10.50
N THR A 27 4.09 -12.81 -9.85
CA THR A 27 2.66 -12.88 -9.49
C THR A 27 2.39 -12.38 -8.07
N LEU A 28 3.38 -11.74 -7.43
CA LEU A 28 3.28 -11.26 -6.07
C LEU A 28 2.35 -10.06 -5.96
N ILE A 29 1.51 -10.09 -4.94
CA ILE A 29 0.66 -8.98 -4.51
C ILE A 29 1.11 -8.60 -3.10
N PHE A 30 1.34 -7.31 -2.88
CA PHE A 30 1.77 -6.76 -1.61
C PHE A 30 0.83 -5.63 -1.19
N LEU A 31 0.28 -5.71 0.02
CA LEU A 31 -0.52 -4.66 0.62
C LEU A 31 0.15 -4.18 1.90
N ASP A 32 0.36 -2.88 2.01
CA ASP A 32 0.70 -2.21 3.27
C ASP A 32 -0.59 -1.64 3.87
N LEU A 33 -0.96 -2.10 5.07
CA LEU A 33 -2.25 -1.89 5.71
C LEU A 33 -2.04 -1.19 7.07
N ASP A 34 -1.82 0.12 7.02
CA ASP A 34 -1.67 0.96 8.21
C ASP A 34 -3.03 1.18 8.91
N GLY A 35 -3.09 0.97 10.22
CA GLY A 35 -4.31 1.13 11.01
C GLY A 35 -5.45 0.18 10.59
N PHE A 36 -5.12 -1.03 10.16
CA PHE A 36 -6.11 -1.97 9.61
C PHE A 36 -7.19 -2.32 10.65
N PRO A 37 -8.49 -2.08 10.36
CA PRO A 37 -9.54 -2.29 11.35
C PRO A 37 -9.77 -3.78 11.61
N SER A 38 -9.80 -4.18 12.89
CA SER A 38 -9.92 -5.60 13.29
C SER A 38 -11.21 -6.25 12.80
N GLN A 39 -12.29 -5.50 12.59
CA GLN A 39 -13.54 -6.03 12.04
C GLN A 39 -13.41 -6.55 10.59
N HIS A 40 -12.36 -6.15 9.86
CA HIS A 40 -12.11 -6.62 8.50
C HIS A 40 -11.14 -7.82 8.44
N TRP A 41 -10.70 -8.33 9.59
CA TRP A 41 -9.77 -9.46 9.68
C TRP A 41 -10.29 -10.70 8.93
N GLU A 42 -11.55 -11.08 9.14
CA GLU A 42 -12.12 -12.28 8.51
C GLU A 42 -12.16 -12.15 6.98
N ALA A 43 -12.49 -10.97 6.46
CA ALA A 43 -12.47 -10.68 5.03
C ALA A 43 -11.04 -10.77 4.46
N LEU A 44 -10.03 -10.26 5.19
CA LEU A 44 -8.63 -10.36 4.80
C LEU A 44 -8.15 -11.81 4.75
N VAL A 45 -8.51 -12.63 5.74
CA VAL A 45 -8.12 -14.04 5.79
C VAL A 45 -8.80 -14.86 4.69
N ARG A 46 -10.08 -14.59 4.39
CA ARG A 46 -10.82 -15.28 3.31
C ARG A 46 -10.17 -15.11 1.93
N LEU A 47 -9.42 -14.03 1.71
CA LEU A 47 -8.64 -13.81 0.49
C LEU A 47 -7.44 -14.76 0.34
N GLN A 48 -7.15 -15.62 1.32
CA GLN A 48 -6.01 -16.54 1.32
C GLN A 48 -4.65 -15.82 1.14
N PRO A 49 -4.27 -14.91 2.07
CA PRO A 49 -2.91 -14.39 2.11
C PRO A 49 -1.90 -15.51 2.32
N ARG A 50 -0.81 -15.48 1.57
CA ARG A 50 0.36 -16.31 1.85
C ARG A 50 1.06 -15.93 3.15
N ALA A 51 1.00 -14.65 3.49
CA ALA A 51 1.52 -14.16 4.75
C ALA A 51 0.77 -12.91 5.21
N ILE A 52 0.48 -12.83 6.50
CA ILE A 52 0.15 -11.57 7.18
C ILE A 52 1.23 -11.33 8.22
N VAL A 53 1.80 -10.13 8.20
CA VAL A 53 2.85 -9.72 9.14
C VAL A 53 2.41 -8.44 9.83
N GLU A 54 2.39 -8.43 11.16
CA GLU A 54 2.27 -7.19 11.93
C GLU A 54 3.62 -6.48 11.95
N THR A 55 3.69 -5.26 11.43
CA THR A 55 4.92 -4.47 11.37
C THR A 55 5.08 -3.54 12.58
N SER A 56 3.96 -3.19 13.21
CA SER A 56 3.81 -2.52 14.50
C SER A 56 2.34 -2.64 14.94
N PRO A 57 1.97 -2.39 16.21
CA PRO A 57 0.61 -2.61 16.68
C PRO A 57 -0.45 -1.97 15.78
N GLY A 58 -1.34 -2.80 15.22
CA GLY A 58 -2.41 -2.36 14.32
C GLY A 58 -2.00 -1.98 12.89
N ASN A 59 -0.73 -2.17 12.51
CA ASN A 59 -0.23 -1.94 11.15
C ASN A 59 0.27 -3.26 10.57
N LEU A 60 -0.37 -3.70 9.50
CA LEU A 60 -0.15 -5.00 8.89
C LEU A 60 0.45 -4.83 7.51
N GLN A 61 1.15 -5.86 7.04
CA GLN A 61 1.37 -6.07 5.62
C GLN A 61 0.83 -7.44 5.25
N ALA A 62 0.20 -7.54 4.08
CA ALA A 62 -0.36 -8.78 3.58
C ALA A 62 0.26 -9.13 2.22
N TRP A 63 0.65 -10.38 2.08
CA TRP A 63 1.27 -10.92 0.88
C TRP A 63 0.37 -11.98 0.27
N PHE A 64 0.12 -11.89 -1.03
CA PHE A 64 -0.62 -12.89 -1.80
C PHE A 64 0.17 -13.25 -3.05
N THR A 65 -0.24 -14.32 -3.72
CA THR A 65 0.19 -14.57 -5.09
C THR A 65 -0.99 -14.97 -5.95
N LEU A 66 -0.93 -14.59 -7.21
CA LEU A 66 -1.75 -15.22 -8.24
C LEU A 66 -1.14 -16.54 -8.69
N ASP A 67 -1.95 -17.34 -9.39
CA ASP A 67 -1.48 -18.52 -10.11
C ASP A 67 -0.32 -18.17 -11.06
N THR A 68 0.63 -19.09 -11.23
CA THR A 68 1.84 -18.88 -12.04
C THR A 68 1.57 -18.56 -13.52
N THR A 69 0.41 -18.94 -14.05
CA THR A 69 -0.03 -18.59 -15.41
C THR A 69 -0.37 -17.10 -15.55
N SER A 70 -0.64 -16.40 -14.45
CA SER A 70 -0.91 -14.96 -14.44
C SER A 70 0.31 -14.12 -14.78
N SER A 71 0.04 -12.94 -15.35
CA SER A 71 1.07 -11.97 -15.71
C SER A 71 1.43 -11.03 -14.54
N GLY A 72 2.64 -10.46 -14.56
CA GLY A 72 3.02 -9.41 -13.62
C GLY A 72 2.13 -8.17 -13.67
N PRO A 73 1.74 -7.65 -14.85
CA PRO A 73 0.73 -6.60 -14.96
C PRO A 73 -0.61 -6.94 -14.28
N THR A 74 -1.05 -8.19 -14.35
CA THR A 74 -2.25 -8.65 -13.63
C THR A 74 -2.06 -8.54 -12.12
N ALA A 75 -0.90 -8.94 -11.58
CA ALA A 75 -0.60 -8.81 -10.15
C ALA A 75 -0.59 -7.35 -9.69
N VAL A 76 -0.05 -6.43 -10.49
CA VAL A 76 -0.10 -4.97 -10.22
C VAL A 76 -1.53 -4.47 -10.18
N TYR A 77 -2.36 -4.87 -11.16
CA TYR A 77 -3.76 -4.47 -11.20
C TYR A 77 -4.51 -4.95 -9.96
N VAL A 78 -4.36 -6.23 -9.60
CA VAL A 78 -4.98 -6.82 -8.41
C VAL A 78 -4.50 -6.13 -7.13
N THR A 79 -3.21 -5.81 -7.04
CA THR A 79 -2.64 -5.06 -5.91
C THR A 79 -3.34 -3.72 -5.72
N LYS A 80 -3.54 -2.96 -6.81
CA LYS A 80 -4.21 -1.66 -6.75
C LYS A 80 -5.68 -1.77 -6.35
N GLU A 81 -6.41 -2.74 -6.89
CA GLU A 81 -7.82 -2.93 -6.55
C GLU A 81 -7.99 -3.39 -5.10
N LEU A 82 -7.13 -4.29 -4.61
CA LEU A 82 -7.14 -4.71 -3.20
C LEU A 82 -6.73 -3.58 -2.25
N ALA A 83 -5.70 -2.81 -2.57
CA ALA A 83 -5.31 -1.65 -1.76
C ALA A 83 -6.46 -0.65 -1.65
N LYS A 84 -7.16 -0.39 -2.75
CA LYS A 84 -8.37 0.46 -2.74
C LYS A 84 -9.51 -0.14 -1.93
N ALA A 85 -9.77 -1.44 -2.03
CA ALA A 85 -10.88 -2.11 -1.34
C ALA A 85 -10.65 -2.23 0.17
N LEU A 86 -9.41 -2.47 0.59
CA LEU A 86 -9.04 -2.77 1.97
C LEU A 86 -8.37 -1.59 2.70
N GLY A 87 -8.22 -0.44 2.04
CA GLY A 87 -7.60 0.75 2.62
C GLY A 87 -6.07 0.66 2.74
N GLY A 88 -5.41 -0.11 1.86
CA GLY A 88 -3.96 -0.17 1.81
C GLY A 88 -3.33 1.08 1.18
N ASP A 89 -2.06 1.32 1.51
CA ASP A 89 -1.30 2.47 1.01
C ASP A 89 -1.16 2.43 -0.53
N PRO A 90 -1.71 3.41 -1.26
CA PRO A 90 -1.58 3.49 -2.72
C PRO A 90 -0.12 3.60 -3.20
N GLY A 91 0.77 4.20 -2.39
CA GLY A 91 2.20 4.32 -2.68
C GLY A 91 2.92 2.97 -2.71
N SER A 92 2.35 1.98 -2.02
CA SER A 92 2.90 0.64 -1.84
C SER A 92 2.38 -0.39 -2.87
N THR A 93 1.85 0.06 -4.01
CA THR A 93 1.24 -0.82 -5.04
C THR A 93 2.12 -1.14 -6.25
N ALA A 94 3.38 -0.66 -6.27
CA ALA A 94 4.30 -0.93 -7.37
C ALA A 94 4.87 -2.36 -7.32
N MET A 95 5.22 -2.95 -8.48
CA MET A 95 5.83 -4.28 -8.52
C MET A 95 7.07 -4.39 -7.63
N GLY A 96 7.81 -3.28 -7.48
CA GLY A 96 9.07 -3.17 -6.75
C GLY A 96 9.00 -3.38 -5.24
N GLN A 97 7.80 -3.37 -4.66
CA GLN A 97 7.63 -3.07 -3.25
C GLN A 97 8.17 -4.15 -2.33
N GLN A 98 8.81 -3.69 -1.26
CA GLN A 98 9.46 -4.51 -0.26
C GLN A 98 8.70 -4.34 1.05
N GLY A 99 8.45 -5.45 1.74
CA GLY A 99 7.86 -5.40 3.08
C GLY A 99 8.89 -5.71 4.14
N ARG A 100 8.51 -5.48 5.40
CA ARG A 100 9.33 -5.82 6.57
C ARG A 100 9.57 -7.33 6.63
N LEU A 101 10.80 -7.73 6.91
CA LEU A 101 11.12 -9.13 7.13
C LEU A 101 10.57 -9.58 8.50
N PRO A 102 9.73 -10.63 8.58
CA PRO A 102 9.31 -11.19 9.85
C PRO A 102 10.51 -11.54 10.73
N GLY A 103 10.43 -11.20 12.02
CA GLY A 103 11.49 -11.36 12.99
C GLY A 103 12.45 -10.16 13.09
N SER A 104 12.41 -9.22 12.14
CA SER A 104 13.22 -7.99 12.18
C SER A 104 12.63 -6.91 13.08
N ILE A 105 13.46 -5.97 13.52
CA ILE A 105 13.07 -4.85 14.38
C ILE A 105 12.65 -3.63 13.54
N ASN A 106 11.47 -3.09 13.85
CA ASN A 106 10.99 -1.85 13.26
C ASN A 106 11.58 -0.64 14.00
N VAL A 107 12.71 -0.14 13.47
CA VAL A 107 13.45 0.99 14.05
C VAL A 107 12.91 2.37 13.63
N LYS A 108 11.70 2.46 13.06
CA LYS A 108 11.10 3.75 12.71
C LYS A 108 10.83 4.55 14.01
N PRO A 109 11.10 5.86 14.05
CA PRO A 109 10.78 6.69 15.20
C PRO A 109 9.32 6.53 15.62
N GLY A 110 9.06 6.39 16.93
CA GLY A 110 7.72 6.21 17.47
C GLY A 110 7.13 4.80 17.35
N ARG A 111 7.87 3.81 16.83
CA ARG A 111 7.39 2.41 16.71
C ARG A 111 7.95 1.45 17.77
N GLY A 112 8.70 1.97 18.75
CA GLY A 112 9.12 1.24 19.94
C GLY A 112 10.00 0.01 19.68
N ASN A 113 10.75 -0.03 18.57
CA ASN A 113 11.52 -1.21 18.16
C ASN A 113 10.66 -2.49 18.09
N HIS A 114 9.41 -2.36 17.64
CA HIS A 114 8.52 -3.49 17.52
C HIS A 114 9.11 -4.57 16.60
N LYS A 115 9.10 -5.83 17.06
CA LYS A 115 9.54 -6.96 16.25
C LYS A 115 8.42 -7.36 15.29
N ALA A 116 8.69 -7.25 13.99
CA ALA A 116 7.73 -7.65 12.97
C ALA A 116 7.34 -9.12 13.17
N THR A 117 6.04 -9.39 13.34
CA THR A 117 5.55 -10.71 13.75
C THR A 117 4.70 -11.32 12.65
N MET A 118 5.02 -12.56 12.27
CA MET A 118 4.17 -13.33 11.36
C MET A 118 2.89 -13.72 12.10
N LEU A 119 1.75 -13.23 11.65
CA LEU A 119 0.44 -13.58 12.21
C LEU A 119 -0.16 -14.80 11.52
N MET A 120 0.11 -14.96 10.22
CA MET A 120 -0.41 -16.05 9.41
C MET A 120 0.55 -16.36 8.28
N ALA A 121 0.62 -17.64 7.89
CA ALA A 121 1.29 -18.08 6.68
C ALA A 121 0.50 -19.21 6.01
N ASP A 122 0.43 -19.18 4.69
CA ASP A 122 -0.22 -20.19 3.86
C ASP A 122 0.52 -20.31 2.50
N LEU A 123 0.29 -21.41 1.79
CA LEU A 123 0.81 -21.70 0.46
C LEU A 123 -0.23 -21.57 -0.66
N GLN A 124 -1.47 -21.25 -0.33
CA GLN A 124 -2.53 -21.05 -1.31
C GLN A 124 -2.34 -19.74 -2.12
N CYS A 125 -2.89 -19.73 -3.33
CA CYS A 125 -3.00 -18.51 -4.12
C CYS A 125 -4.19 -17.68 -3.63
N LEU A 126 -4.25 -16.41 -4.04
CA LEU A 126 -5.37 -15.51 -3.77
C LEU A 126 -6.69 -16.20 -4.14
N ASN A 127 -7.65 -16.16 -3.22
CA ASN A 127 -9.01 -16.63 -3.51
C ASN A 127 -9.70 -15.65 -4.47
N GLU A 128 -9.82 -16.02 -5.74
CA GLU A 128 -10.40 -15.17 -6.78
C GLU A 128 -11.87 -14.81 -6.51
N LYS A 129 -12.65 -15.73 -5.95
CA LYS A 129 -14.06 -15.49 -5.61
C LYS A 129 -14.18 -14.41 -4.54
N GLU A 130 -13.37 -14.50 -3.49
CA GLU A 130 -13.35 -13.51 -2.41
C GLU A 130 -12.74 -12.18 -2.89
N PHE A 131 -11.72 -12.22 -3.75
CA PHE A 131 -11.18 -11.03 -4.41
C PHE A 131 -12.27 -10.29 -5.18
N LEU A 132 -13.05 -10.99 -6.00
CA LEU A 132 -14.15 -10.37 -6.75
C LEU A 132 -15.25 -9.83 -5.83
N ALA A 133 -15.51 -10.49 -4.69
CA ALA A 133 -16.49 -10.02 -3.71
C ALA A 133 -16.07 -8.69 -3.04
N VAL A 134 -14.78 -8.51 -2.75
CA VAL A 134 -14.27 -7.29 -2.09
C VAL A 134 -13.89 -6.18 -3.07
N THR A 135 -13.50 -6.53 -4.30
CA THR A 135 -13.04 -5.56 -5.32
C THR A 135 -14.07 -5.26 -6.39
N ALA A 136 -15.28 -5.86 -6.32
CA ALA A 136 -16.36 -5.71 -7.29
C ALA A 136 -16.37 -4.31 -7.93
N ALA A 137 -15.89 -4.27 -9.17
CA ALA A 137 -15.73 -3.06 -9.97
C ALA A 137 -17.11 -2.45 -10.29
N PRO A 138 -17.18 -1.19 -10.76
CA PRO A 138 -18.38 -0.37 -10.70
C PRO A 138 -19.55 -1.13 -11.32
N LYS A 139 -20.70 -1.18 -10.61
CA LYS A 139 -21.95 -1.71 -11.17
C LYS A 139 -22.04 -1.19 -12.60
N LEU A 140 -22.10 -2.05 -13.60
CA LEU A 140 -22.39 -1.58 -14.94
C LEU A 140 -23.91 -1.37 -14.98
N ALA A 141 -24.35 -0.23 -15.50
CA ALA A 141 -25.76 0.05 -15.73
C ALA A 141 -26.02 0.03 -17.23
N VAL A 142 -27.17 -0.49 -17.62
CA VAL A 142 -27.64 -0.36 -19.00
C VAL A 142 -28.44 0.93 -19.08
N VAL A 143 -28.04 1.87 -19.96
CA VAL A 143 -28.76 3.12 -20.22
C VAL A 143 -29.07 3.15 -21.72
N GLY A 144 -30.34 2.96 -22.06
CA GLY A 144 -30.75 2.69 -23.45
C GLY A 144 -30.10 1.38 -23.94
N ASP A 145 -29.46 1.43 -25.10
CA ASP A 145 -28.76 0.28 -25.71
C ASP A 145 -27.26 0.23 -25.35
N SER A 146 -26.80 1.05 -24.40
CA SER A 146 -25.39 1.17 -24.05
C SER A 146 -25.11 0.73 -22.62
N VAL A 147 -24.04 -0.03 -22.44
CA VAL A 147 -23.51 -0.41 -21.13
C VAL A 147 -22.61 0.72 -20.63
N VAL A 148 -23.06 1.42 -19.59
CA VAL A 148 -22.31 2.51 -18.96
C VAL A 148 -21.84 2.09 -17.57
N ARG A 149 -20.83 2.79 -17.05
CA ARG A 149 -20.45 2.68 -15.64
C ARG A 149 -21.60 3.23 -14.79
N ALA A 150 -22.18 2.44 -13.89
CA ALA A 150 -23.24 2.94 -13.01
C ALA A 150 -22.68 4.09 -12.16
N PRO A 151 -23.52 5.10 -11.90
CA PRO A 151 -23.12 6.22 -11.06
C PRO A 151 -22.65 5.69 -9.71
N ALA A 152 -21.50 6.18 -9.26
CA ALA A 152 -21.00 5.88 -7.93
C ALA A 152 -22.11 6.25 -6.92
N LYS A 153 -22.34 5.40 -5.90
CA LYS A 153 -23.12 5.83 -4.73
C LYS A 153 -22.51 7.15 -4.24
N PRO A 154 -23.32 8.17 -3.89
CA PRO A 154 -22.78 9.41 -3.35
C PRO A 154 -21.97 9.05 -2.11
N VAL A 155 -20.66 9.12 -2.24
CA VAL A 155 -19.77 9.12 -1.08
C VAL A 155 -20.06 10.47 -0.44
N PHE A 156 -20.64 10.47 0.76
CA PHE A 156 -20.64 11.64 1.62
C PHE A 156 -19.19 11.92 2.01
N LYS A 157 -18.42 12.47 1.06
CA LYS A 157 -17.18 13.17 1.39
C LYS A 157 -17.64 14.47 2.03
N ALA A 158 -17.19 14.75 3.25
CA ALA A 158 -17.16 16.12 3.72
C ALA A 158 -16.59 16.99 2.60
N ALA A 159 -17.20 18.14 2.32
CA ALA A 159 -16.74 19.05 1.30
C ALA A 159 -15.24 19.27 1.50
N LYS A 160 -14.42 18.80 0.56
CA LYS A 160 -13.00 19.09 0.61
C LYS A 160 -12.86 20.61 0.50
N PRO A 161 -12.09 21.26 1.38
CA PRO A 161 -11.66 22.63 1.13
C PRO A 161 -11.05 22.67 -0.27
N ASP A 162 -11.30 23.76 -0.99
CA ASP A 162 -10.78 24.00 -2.34
C ASP A 162 -9.24 23.89 -2.31
N ASP A 163 -8.72 22.73 -2.70
CA ASP A 163 -7.31 22.38 -2.58
C ASP A 163 -6.55 22.95 -3.78
N LYS A 164 -6.00 24.16 -3.58
CA LYS A 164 -5.20 24.87 -4.58
C LYS A 164 -3.70 24.56 -4.50
N SER A 165 -3.30 23.56 -3.71
CA SER A 165 -1.88 23.26 -3.45
C SER A 165 -1.03 23.07 -4.72
N ALA A 166 -1.61 22.49 -5.78
CA ALA A 166 -0.92 22.32 -7.06
C ALA A 166 -0.71 23.66 -7.82
N ALA A 167 -1.69 24.56 -7.75
CA ALA A 167 -1.59 25.89 -8.35
C ALA A 167 -0.62 26.77 -7.55
N ASP A 168 -0.71 26.71 -6.22
CA ASP A 168 0.16 27.45 -5.30
C ASP A 168 1.62 26.99 -5.44
N TRP A 169 1.85 25.68 -5.55
CA TRP A 169 3.17 25.12 -5.81
C TRP A 169 3.76 25.66 -7.13
N LYS A 170 2.97 25.66 -8.20
CA LYS A 170 3.43 26.14 -9.51
C LYS A 170 3.74 27.63 -9.47
N ALA A 171 2.91 28.42 -8.81
CA ALA A 171 3.13 29.86 -8.64
C ALA A 171 4.41 30.15 -7.82
N ALA A 172 4.64 29.39 -6.75
CA ALA A 172 5.86 29.49 -5.95
C ALA A 172 7.12 29.12 -6.76
N CYS A 173 7.08 28.03 -7.52
CA CYS A 173 8.20 27.64 -8.39
C CYS A 173 8.52 28.74 -9.42
N SER A 174 7.50 29.23 -10.15
CA SER A 174 7.71 30.29 -11.14
C SER A 174 8.23 31.59 -10.53
N PHE A 175 7.82 31.92 -9.30
CA PHE A 175 8.34 33.09 -8.59
C PHE A 175 9.85 32.97 -8.27
N PHE A 176 10.30 31.83 -7.73
CA PHE A 176 11.71 31.63 -7.39
C PHE A 176 12.60 31.43 -8.62
N GLU A 177 12.06 30.86 -9.70
CA GLU A 177 12.75 30.79 -10.98
C GLU A 177 13.00 32.19 -11.56
N GLY A 178 12.02 33.10 -11.43
CA GLY A 178 12.17 34.50 -11.85
C GLY A 178 12.96 35.38 -10.88
N ASN A 179 13.06 34.97 -9.60
CA ASN A 179 13.70 35.74 -8.54
C ASN A 179 14.60 34.83 -7.67
N PRO A 180 15.76 34.38 -8.18
CA PRO A 180 16.59 33.37 -7.50
C PRO A 180 17.16 33.79 -6.14
N GLN A 181 17.16 35.09 -5.85
CA GLN A 181 17.65 35.66 -4.58
C GLN A 181 16.52 36.05 -3.62
N ALA A 182 15.25 35.86 -4.02
CA ALA A 182 14.12 36.20 -3.17
C ALA A 182 14.05 35.26 -1.96
N THR A 183 13.56 35.78 -0.84
CA THR A 183 13.31 35.00 0.36
C THR A 183 11.90 34.40 0.36
N VAL A 184 11.64 33.45 1.25
CA VAL A 184 10.29 32.89 1.46
C VAL A 184 9.29 33.99 1.90
N SER A 185 9.76 35.02 2.60
CA SER A 185 8.91 36.17 2.99
C SER A 185 8.46 36.97 1.77
N ASP A 186 9.35 37.16 0.79
CA ASP A 186 9.06 37.89 -0.44
C ASP A 186 8.05 37.12 -1.31
N ALA A 187 8.25 35.81 -1.45
CA ALA A 187 7.32 34.94 -2.16
C ALA A 187 5.93 34.94 -1.52
N LYS A 188 5.87 34.90 -0.18
CA LYS A 188 4.59 34.93 0.56
C LYS A 188 3.87 36.27 0.40
N ALA A 189 4.59 37.39 0.37
CA ALA A 189 3.99 38.70 0.13
C ALA A 189 3.48 38.87 -1.31
N ALA A 190 4.11 38.19 -2.29
CA ALA A 190 3.77 38.30 -3.71
C ALA A 190 2.67 37.33 -4.18
N LEU A 191 2.42 36.24 -3.45
CA LEU A 191 1.54 35.13 -3.87
C LEU A 191 0.27 34.97 -2.99
N GLN A 192 0.01 35.90 -2.07
CA GLN A 192 -1.22 36.00 -1.27
C GLN A 192 -2.22 36.97 -1.90
#